data_AF-A0A969Y8R4-F1
#
_entry.id   AF-A0A969Y8R4-F1
#
_cell.length_a   1.000
_cell.length_b   1.000
_cell.length_c   1.000
_cell.angle_alpha   90.00
_cell.angle_beta   90.00
_cell.angle_gamma   90.00
#
_symmetry.space_group_name_H-M   'P 1'
#
loop_
_entity.id
_entity.type
_entity.pdbx_description
1 polymer ?
#
loop_
_entity_poly.entity_id
_entity_poly.type
_entity_poly.pdbx_seq_one_letter_code
_entity_poly.pdbx_strand_id
1 'polypeptide(L)'
;MINTLRIYEELSEVMDPRPAQKLASVLGLIYEDLQDTVKRSDFEALQRVVSELAVSQKELAEAQKRTEARVEELSAAQKQTEIRLGELAEAQKRTETRVEELTRSLNELSEAQKSTEIRLGELAAAQQRTESALAKLAERLDDTNKQLGGLAITVGYTLENEAYRALPVLLERDHQVKLTEPLRRDYLADARGRDLEVNILGRGTRGSEPVWIIGEAKAQLSKNEVDRFIRNRVEPLKAVCGKVFPILVAHMVSSRDVPEYARQRGVALYLSYQFGQQ
;
A
#
# COMPACT_ATOMS: atom_id res chain seq x y z
N MET A 1 103.84 -65.86 3.69
CA MET A 1 103.93 -67.32 3.63
C MET A 1 105.29 -67.68 4.23
N ILE A 2 105.33 -68.33 5.39
CA ILE A 2 106.61 -68.79 5.97
C ILE A 2 107.16 -69.93 5.11
N ASN A 3 108.46 -69.89 4.83
CA ASN A 3 109.13 -70.97 4.13
C ASN A 3 109.58 -72.02 5.15
N THR A 4 108.70 -72.98 5.46
CA THR A 4 108.95 -74.09 6.40
C THR A 4 110.13 -74.97 5.97
N LEU A 5 110.45 -74.99 4.68
CA LEU A 5 111.58 -75.70 4.09
C LEU A 5 112.91 -75.05 4.49
N ARG A 6 113.00 -73.72 4.42
CA ARG A 6 114.17 -72.97 4.88
C ARG A 6 114.38 -73.08 6.40
N ILE A 7 113.30 -73.06 7.19
CA ILE A 7 113.38 -73.26 8.65
C ILE A 7 113.88 -74.66 8.99
N TYR A 8 113.43 -75.68 8.24
CA TYR A 8 113.93 -77.04 8.38
C TYR A 8 115.42 -77.15 8.04
N GLU A 9 115.87 -76.52 6.96
CA GLU A 9 117.28 -76.50 6.55
C GLU A 9 118.18 -75.87 7.62
N GLU A 10 117.82 -74.68 8.14
CA GLU A 10 118.59 -73.99 9.19
C GLU A 10 118.61 -74.77 10.53
N LEU A 11 117.51 -75.44 10.91
CA LEU A 11 117.47 -76.27 12.12
C LEU A 11 118.31 -77.55 11.96
N SER A 12 118.34 -78.14 10.76
CA SER A 12 119.05 -79.39 10.48
C SER A 12 120.58 -79.24 10.50
N GLU A 13 121.11 -78.01 10.48
CA GLU A 13 122.55 -77.76 10.67
C GLU A 13 123.00 -77.95 12.13
N VAL A 14 122.06 -77.89 13.09
CA VAL A 14 122.37 -77.84 14.53
C VAL A 14 121.72 -78.98 15.32
N MET A 15 120.82 -79.76 14.72
CA MET A 15 120.17 -80.92 15.35
C MET A 15 119.84 -82.03 14.35
N ASP A 16 119.53 -83.23 14.86
CA ASP A 16 119.17 -84.37 14.01
C ASP A 16 117.95 -84.08 13.11
N PRO A 17 117.89 -84.65 11.89
CA PRO A 17 116.87 -84.32 10.89
C PRO A 17 115.42 -84.55 11.36
N ARG A 18 115.19 -85.58 12.19
CA ARG A 18 113.84 -85.92 12.67
C ARG A 18 113.29 -84.86 13.65
N PRO A 19 114.03 -84.44 14.70
CA PRO A 19 113.67 -83.28 15.52
C PRO A 19 113.47 -81.99 14.71
N ALA A 20 114.37 -81.67 13.78
CA ALA A 20 114.31 -80.45 12.96
C ALA A 20 113.03 -80.39 12.12
N GLN A 21 112.63 -81.50 11.49
CA GLN A 21 111.41 -81.59 10.70
C GLN A 21 110.16 -81.37 11.55
N LYS A 22 110.14 -81.96 12.76
CA LYS A 22 109.00 -81.83 13.66
C LYS A 22 108.87 -80.38 14.16
N LEU A 23 109.96 -79.73 14.55
CA LEU A 23 109.97 -78.31 14.94
C LEU A 23 109.55 -77.39 13.79
N ALA A 24 110.07 -77.58 12.57
CA ALA A 24 109.66 -76.78 11.41
C ALA A 24 108.17 -76.95 11.09
N SER A 25 107.61 -78.16 11.24
CA SER A 25 106.17 -78.41 11.07
C SER A 25 105.33 -77.73 12.16
N VAL A 26 105.77 -77.76 13.41
CA VAL A 26 105.07 -77.10 14.54
C VAL A 26 105.14 -75.58 14.39
N LEU A 27 106.29 -75.03 13.98
CA LEU A 27 106.44 -73.60 13.69
C LEU A 27 105.60 -73.16 12.47
N GLY A 28 105.46 -74.01 11.47
CA GLY A 28 104.55 -73.80 10.33
C GLY A 28 103.09 -73.74 10.78
N LEU A 29 102.65 -74.71 11.59
CA LEU A 29 101.29 -74.74 12.16
C LEU A 29 101.02 -73.52 13.05
N ILE A 30 101.97 -73.13 13.91
CA ILE A 30 101.87 -71.94 14.76
C ILE A 30 101.75 -70.66 13.90
N TYR A 31 102.45 -70.59 12.77
CA TYR A 31 102.37 -69.43 11.88
C TYR A 31 101.06 -69.37 11.09
N GLU A 32 100.53 -70.51 10.62
CA GLU A 32 99.20 -70.56 10.00
C GLU A 32 98.11 -70.13 10.99
N ASP A 33 98.16 -70.61 12.24
CA ASP A 33 97.23 -70.23 13.31
C ASP A 33 97.36 -68.72 13.68
N LEU A 34 98.59 -68.18 13.65
CA LEU A 34 98.87 -66.74 13.77
C LEU A 34 98.39 -65.93 12.55
N GLN A 35 98.27 -66.52 11.35
CA GLN A 35 97.73 -65.84 10.16
C GLN A 35 96.20 -65.79 10.17
N ASP A 36 95.54 -66.79 10.75
CA ASP A 36 94.09 -66.81 10.99
C ASP A 36 93.68 -65.96 12.22
N THR A 37 94.66 -65.44 12.95
CA THR A 37 94.43 -64.50 14.06
C THR A 37 94.13 -63.09 13.53
N VAL A 38 93.07 -62.48 14.07
CA VAL A 38 92.65 -61.10 13.76
C VAL A 38 93.83 -60.13 13.94
N LYS A 39 94.15 -59.37 12.89
CA LYS A 39 95.24 -58.39 12.96
C LYS A 39 94.75 -57.09 13.60
N ARG A 40 95.68 -56.34 14.18
CA ARG A 40 95.41 -54.98 14.69
C ARG A 40 94.78 -54.07 13.62
N SER A 41 95.17 -54.21 12.36
CA SER A 41 94.59 -53.46 11.23
C SER A 41 93.11 -53.77 11.00
N ASP A 42 92.69 -55.01 11.22
CA ASP A 42 91.30 -55.45 11.05
C ASP A 42 90.44 -54.89 12.20
N PHE A 43 91.00 -54.86 13.41
CA PHE A 43 90.36 -54.22 14.56
C PHE A 43 90.22 -52.71 14.39
N GLU A 44 91.26 -52.02 13.88
CA GLU A 44 91.19 -50.58 13.58
C GLU A 44 90.20 -50.27 12.45
N ALA A 45 90.07 -51.16 11.45
CA ALA A 45 89.04 -51.04 10.40
C ALA A 45 87.63 -51.24 10.97
N LEU A 46 87.42 -52.26 11.80
CA LEU A 46 86.15 -52.50 12.48
C LEU A 46 85.79 -51.32 13.38
N GLN A 47 86.74 -50.79 14.15
CA GLN A 47 86.53 -49.64 15.02
C GLN A 47 86.08 -48.40 14.24
N ARG A 48 86.62 -48.17 13.04
CA ARG A 48 86.16 -47.10 12.14
C ARG A 48 84.72 -47.33 11.69
N VAL A 49 84.39 -48.51 11.18
CA VAL A 49 83.02 -48.85 10.74
C VAL A 49 82.02 -48.71 11.89
N VAL A 50 82.36 -49.19 13.08
CA VAL A 50 81.51 -49.06 14.28
C VAL A 50 81.34 -47.60 14.68
N SER A 51 82.39 -46.77 14.56
CA SER A 51 82.31 -45.33 14.84
C SER A 51 81.41 -44.61 13.83
N GLU A 52 81.53 -44.92 12.53
CA GLU A 52 80.65 -44.39 11.47
C GLU A 52 79.19 -44.85 11.67
N LEU A 53 78.98 -46.10 12.09
CA LEU A 53 77.66 -46.62 12.42
C LEU A 53 77.05 -45.89 13.62
N ALA A 54 77.85 -45.59 14.65
CA ALA A 54 77.40 -44.83 15.82
C ALA A 54 76.98 -43.39 15.43
N VAL A 55 77.73 -42.75 14.54
CA VAL A 55 77.38 -41.41 14.00
C VAL A 55 76.07 -41.48 13.21
N SER A 56 75.95 -42.42 12.26
CA SER A 56 74.73 -42.56 11.46
C SER A 56 73.50 -42.92 12.29
N GLN A 57 73.63 -43.75 13.34
CA GLN A 57 72.54 -44.01 14.29
C GLN A 57 72.12 -42.74 15.03
N LYS A 58 73.07 -41.88 15.42
CA LYS A 58 72.75 -40.61 16.08
C LYS A 58 72.00 -39.67 15.15
N GLU A 59 72.45 -39.53 13.90
CA GLU A 59 71.75 -38.72 12.89
C GLU A 59 70.34 -39.25 12.61
N LEU A 60 70.17 -40.57 12.54
CA LEU A 60 68.88 -41.20 12.36
C LEU A 60 67.95 -40.95 13.54
N ALA A 61 68.45 -41.02 14.78
CA ALA A 61 67.68 -40.71 15.98
C ALA A 61 67.24 -39.23 16.01
N GLU A 62 68.09 -38.30 15.57
CA GLU A 62 67.74 -36.88 15.46
C GLU A 62 66.69 -36.64 14.35
N ALA A 63 66.82 -37.31 13.20
CA ALA A 63 65.82 -37.26 12.13
C ALA A 63 64.46 -37.84 12.57
N GLN A 64 64.49 -38.94 13.34
CA GLN A 64 63.29 -39.55 13.89
C GLN A 64 62.60 -38.61 14.88
N LYS A 65 63.35 -38.00 15.81
CA LYS A 65 62.82 -36.99 16.75
C LYS A 65 62.18 -35.80 16.04
N ARG A 66 62.79 -35.31 14.95
CA ARG A 66 62.21 -34.24 14.12
C ARG A 66 60.92 -34.67 13.41
N THR A 67 60.84 -35.94 13.02
CA THR A 67 59.66 -36.50 12.35
C THR A 67 58.52 -36.66 13.35
N GLU A 68 58.79 -37.17 14.55
CA GLU A 68 57.83 -37.25 15.65
C GLU A 68 57.23 -35.87 15.98
N ALA A 69 58.09 -34.84 16.11
CA ALA A 69 57.62 -33.47 16.34
C ALA A 69 56.69 -32.96 15.22
N ARG A 70 57.01 -33.23 13.94
CA ARG A 70 56.15 -32.87 12.80
C ARG A 70 54.82 -33.62 12.80
N VAL A 71 54.82 -34.89 13.18
CA VAL A 71 53.59 -35.70 13.28
C VAL A 71 52.68 -35.14 14.38
N GLU A 72 53.25 -34.70 15.49
CA GLU A 72 52.48 -34.10 16.59
C GLU A 72 51.88 -32.74 16.21
N GLU A 73 52.64 -31.89 15.50
CA GLU A 73 52.12 -30.64 14.92
C GLU A 73 50.98 -30.89 13.92
N LEU A 74 51.12 -31.88 13.04
CA LEU A 74 50.07 -32.27 12.09
C LEU A 74 48.83 -32.80 12.80
N SER A 75 48.99 -33.61 13.85
CA SER A 75 47.87 -34.10 14.66
C SER A 75 47.10 -32.95 15.33
N ALA A 76 47.82 -31.96 15.87
CA ALA A 76 47.21 -30.77 16.45
C ALA A 76 46.46 -29.93 15.39
N ALA A 77 47.06 -29.71 14.21
CA ALA A 77 46.42 -29.01 13.11
C ALA A 77 45.17 -29.73 12.58
N GLN A 78 45.21 -31.06 12.54
CA GLN A 78 44.07 -31.89 12.14
C GLN A 78 42.92 -31.75 13.15
N LYS A 79 43.19 -31.86 14.46
CA LYS A 79 42.17 -31.64 15.51
C LYS A 79 41.53 -30.25 15.40
N GLN A 80 42.34 -29.21 15.17
CA GLN A 80 41.82 -27.86 15.00
C GLN A 80 40.92 -27.73 13.76
N THR A 81 41.26 -28.45 12.69
CA THR A 81 40.47 -28.48 11.45
C THR A 81 39.15 -29.21 11.66
N GLU A 82 39.15 -30.33 12.39
CA GLU A 82 37.93 -31.08 12.74
C GLU A 82 36.96 -30.21 13.57
N ILE A 83 37.48 -29.43 14.52
CA ILE A 83 36.67 -28.48 15.30
C ILE A 83 36.03 -27.43 14.37
N ARG A 84 36.82 -26.80 13.49
CA ARG A 84 36.31 -25.79 12.53
C ARG A 84 35.27 -26.36 11.57
N LEU A 85 35.43 -27.61 11.13
CA LEU A 85 34.45 -28.30 10.31
C LEU A 85 33.15 -28.55 11.08
N GLY A 86 33.23 -28.90 12.36
CA GLY A 86 32.07 -29.02 13.24
C GLY A 86 31.30 -27.69 13.37
N GLU A 87 32.02 -26.60 13.65
CA GLU A 87 31.42 -25.26 13.73
C GLU A 87 30.76 -24.83 12.41
N LEU A 88 31.39 -25.14 11.28
CA LEU A 88 30.83 -24.84 9.95
C LEU A 88 29.56 -25.65 9.67
N ALA A 89 29.53 -26.92 10.03
CA ALA A 89 28.35 -27.77 9.88
C ALA A 89 27.17 -27.27 10.73
N GLU A 90 27.42 -26.81 11.96
CA GLU A 90 26.39 -26.20 12.80
C GLU A 90 25.89 -24.86 12.23
N ALA A 91 26.80 -24.01 11.73
CA ALA A 91 26.44 -22.75 11.08
C ALA A 91 25.60 -22.98 9.80
N GLN A 92 25.95 -24.01 9.02
CA GLN A 92 25.18 -24.42 7.86
C GLN A 92 23.77 -24.90 8.26
N LYS A 93 23.67 -25.79 9.26
CA LYS A 93 22.37 -26.27 9.76
C LYS A 93 21.47 -25.14 10.24
N ARG A 94 22.03 -24.17 10.98
CA ARG A 94 21.28 -22.97 11.41
C ARG A 94 20.81 -22.12 10.24
N THR A 95 21.59 -22.06 9.16
CA THR A 95 21.23 -21.33 7.95
C THR A 95 20.11 -22.04 7.20
N GLU A 96 20.18 -23.37 7.05
CA GLU A 96 19.13 -24.18 6.45
C GLU A 96 17.79 -24.00 7.17
N THR A 97 17.77 -24.05 8.50
CA THR A 97 16.56 -23.79 9.29
C THR A 97 15.98 -22.39 9.04
N ARG A 98 16.83 -21.36 8.99
CA ARG A 98 16.37 -19.99 8.68
C ARG A 98 15.81 -19.87 7.27
N VAL A 99 16.39 -20.56 6.30
CA VAL A 99 15.89 -20.58 4.92
C VAL A 99 14.52 -21.26 4.87
N GLU A 100 14.32 -22.36 5.57
CA GLU A 100 13.01 -23.03 5.67
C GLU A 100 11.95 -22.13 6.30
N GLU A 101 12.28 -21.41 7.38
CA GLU A 101 11.39 -20.44 8.03
C GLU A 101 11.03 -19.27 7.10
N LEU A 102 12.01 -18.76 6.33
CA LEU A 102 11.77 -17.73 5.32
C LEU A 102 10.88 -18.24 4.19
N THR A 103 11.10 -19.46 3.69
CA THR A 103 10.25 -20.08 2.68
C THR A 103 8.81 -20.23 3.17
N ARG A 104 8.61 -20.65 4.43
CA ARG A 104 7.27 -20.71 5.03
C ARG A 104 6.61 -19.32 5.09
N SER A 105 7.33 -18.32 5.58
CA SER A 105 6.84 -16.94 5.68
C SER A 105 6.47 -16.35 4.31
N LEU A 106 7.24 -16.65 3.26
CA LEU A 106 6.94 -16.23 1.89
C LEU A 106 5.68 -16.90 1.34
N ASN A 107 5.45 -18.18 1.64
CA ASN A 107 4.24 -18.88 1.23
C ASN A 107 3.00 -18.29 1.91
N GLU A 108 3.07 -18.05 3.22
CA GLU A 108 1.98 -17.40 3.97
C GLU A 108 1.67 -16.00 3.43
N LEU A 109 2.70 -15.20 3.10
CA LEU A 109 2.51 -13.88 2.51
C LEU A 109 1.86 -13.96 1.12
N SER A 110 2.26 -14.93 0.30
CA SER A 110 1.67 -15.17 -1.03
C SER A 110 0.18 -15.51 -0.94
N GLU A 111 -0.21 -16.35 0.02
CA GLU A 111 -1.62 -16.68 0.27
C GLU A 111 -2.42 -15.47 0.78
N ALA A 112 -1.86 -14.71 1.71
CA ALA A 112 -2.48 -13.48 2.21
C ALA A 112 -2.67 -12.45 1.09
N GLN A 113 -1.70 -12.32 0.18
CA GLN A 113 -1.80 -11.44 -0.97
C GLN A 113 -2.93 -11.89 -1.91
N LYS A 114 -3.02 -13.18 -2.26
CA LYS A 114 -4.12 -13.71 -3.08
C LYS A 114 -5.49 -13.46 -2.45
N SER A 115 -5.62 -13.66 -1.14
CA SER A 115 -6.88 -13.35 -0.42
C SER A 115 -7.23 -11.87 -0.50
N THR A 116 -6.23 -11.00 -0.41
CA THR A 116 -6.40 -9.55 -0.53
C THR A 116 -6.84 -9.14 -1.94
N GLU A 117 -6.24 -9.73 -2.98
CA GLU A 117 -6.64 -9.50 -4.38
C GLU A 117 -8.11 -9.88 -4.64
N ILE A 118 -8.57 -11.02 -4.09
CA ILE A 118 -9.97 -11.44 -4.19
C ILE A 118 -10.90 -10.41 -3.52
N ARG A 119 -10.58 -10.01 -2.28
CA ARG A 119 -11.38 -9.02 -1.53
C ARG A 119 -11.44 -7.67 -2.24
N LEU A 120 -10.36 -7.23 -2.87
CA LEU A 120 -10.33 -6.01 -3.68
C LEU A 120 -11.25 -6.13 -4.91
N GLY A 121 -11.25 -7.29 -5.58
CA GLY A 121 -12.17 -7.57 -6.67
C GLY A 121 -13.64 -7.53 -6.25
N GLU A 122 -13.97 -8.12 -5.09
CA GLU A 122 -15.31 -8.07 -4.52
C GLU A 122 -15.75 -6.64 -4.16
N LEU A 123 -14.85 -5.84 -3.58
CA LEU A 123 -15.09 -4.44 -3.23
C LEU A 123 -15.35 -3.59 -4.48
N ALA A 124 -14.54 -3.77 -5.54
CA ALA A 124 -14.73 -3.07 -6.81
C ALA A 124 -16.10 -3.42 -7.44
N ALA A 125 -16.50 -4.68 -7.39
CA ALA A 125 -17.82 -5.11 -7.88
C ALA A 125 -18.97 -4.52 -7.04
N ALA A 126 -18.82 -4.44 -5.71
CA ALA A 126 -19.81 -3.82 -4.83
C ALA A 126 -19.91 -2.30 -5.07
N GLN A 127 -18.78 -1.62 -5.30
CA GLN A 127 -18.76 -0.21 -5.67
C GLN A 127 -19.50 0.04 -6.98
N GLN A 128 -19.23 -0.75 -8.03
CA GLN A 128 -19.91 -0.63 -9.32
C GLN A 128 -21.44 -0.79 -9.20
N ARG A 129 -21.91 -1.73 -8.37
CA ARG A 129 -23.35 -1.91 -8.09
C ARG A 129 -23.94 -0.68 -7.39
N THR A 130 -23.19 -0.10 -6.45
CA THR A 130 -23.61 1.10 -5.71
C THR A 130 -23.69 2.31 -6.64
N GLU A 131 -22.69 2.52 -7.50
CA GLU A 131 -22.68 3.59 -8.50
C GLU A 131 -23.87 3.45 -9.47
N SER A 132 -24.17 2.24 -9.94
CA SER A 132 -25.35 1.99 -10.78
C SER A 132 -26.67 2.29 -10.05
N ALA A 133 -26.77 1.92 -8.77
CA ALA A 133 -27.97 2.21 -7.96
C ALA A 133 -28.15 3.73 -7.75
N LEU A 134 -27.05 4.45 -7.50
CA LEU A 134 -27.07 5.91 -7.37
C LEU A 134 -27.48 6.61 -8.66
N ALA A 135 -26.97 6.15 -9.82
CA ALA A 135 -27.37 6.69 -11.12
C ALA A 135 -28.88 6.53 -11.36
N LYS A 136 -29.44 5.34 -11.07
CA LYS A 136 -30.90 5.09 -11.17
C LYS A 136 -31.70 5.94 -10.18
N LEU A 137 -31.17 6.18 -8.98
CA LEU A 137 -31.83 7.03 -8.00
C LEU A 137 -31.88 8.48 -8.47
N ALA A 138 -30.78 8.99 -9.05
CA ALA A 138 -30.71 10.34 -9.60
C ALA A 138 -31.73 10.53 -10.73
N GLU A 139 -31.84 9.58 -11.65
CA GLU A 139 -32.84 9.60 -12.73
C GLU A 139 -34.28 9.65 -12.18
N ARG A 140 -34.60 8.80 -11.18
CA ARG A 140 -35.92 8.81 -10.53
C ARG A 140 -36.22 10.12 -9.80
N LEU A 141 -35.20 10.74 -9.21
CA LEU A 141 -35.34 12.04 -8.56
C LEU A 141 -35.67 13.12 -9.60
N ASP A 142 -35.00 13.12 -10.75
CA ASP A 142 -35.26 14.06 -11.84
C ASP A 142 -36.69 13.92 -12.38
N ASP A 143 -37.17 12.70 -12.56
CA ASP A 143 -38.55 12.47 -13.00
C ASP A 143 -39.57 12.90 -11.94
N THR A 144 -39.28 12.65 -10.66
CA THR A 144 -40.10 13.16 -9.56
C THR A 144 -40.15 14.70 -9.57
N ASN A 145 -39.00 15.35 -9.77
CA ASN A 145 -38.93 16.81 -9.86
C ASN A 145 -39.74 17.36 -11.04
N LYS A 146 -39.71 16.70 -12.20
CA LYS A 146 -40.55 17.07 -13.36
C LYS A 146 -42.04 16.94 -13.04
N GLN A 147 -42.45 15.83 -12.40
CA GLN A 147 -43.85 15.61 -12.01
C GLN A 147 -44.32 16.66 -10.99
N LEU A 148 -43.51 16.95 -9.97
CA LEU A 148 -43.81 18.00 -9.00
C LEU A 148 -43.90 19.39 -9.65
N GLY A 149 -43.03 19.68 -10.63
CA GLY A 149 -43.13 20.89 -11.45
C GLY A 149 -44.46 20.99 -12.20
N GLY A 150 -44.91 19.90 -12.81
CA GLY A 150 -46.22 19.82 -13.48
C GLY A 150 -47.42 20.00 -12.54
N LEU A 151 -47.35 19.46 -11.32
CA LEU A 151 -48.37 19.65 -10.29
C LEU A 151 -48.42 21.09 -9.78
N ALA A 152 -47.28 21.73 -9.57
CA ALA A 152 -47.19 23.12 -9.15
C ALA A 152 -47.86 24.06 -10.17
N ILE A 153 -47.71 23.77 -11.47
CA ILE A 153 -48.38 24.50 -12.55
C ILE A 153 -49.90 24.34 -12.45
N THR A 154 -50.40 23.12 -12.29
CA THR A 154 -51.85 22.85 -12.20
C THR A 154 -52.49 23.54 -11.00
N VAL A 155 -51.87 23.45 -9.81
CA VAL A 155 -52.36 24.12 -8.61
C VAL A 155 -52.36 25.65 -8.78
N GLY A 156 -51.35 26.20 -9.44
CA GLY A 156 -51.29 27.62 -9.80
C GLY A 156 -52.47 28.07 -10.67
N TYR A 157 -52.76 27.34 -11.75
CA TYR A 157 -53.88 27.69 -12.64
C TYR A 157 -55.25 27.58 -11.98
N THR A 158 -55.47 26.59 -11.11
CA THR A 158 -56.75 26.48 -10.38
C THR A 158 -56.97 27.69 -9.48
N LEU A 159 -55.93 28.09 -8.72
CA LEU A 159 -56.00 29.25 -7.84
C LEU A 159 -56.19 30.57 -8.63
N GLU A 160 -55.52 30.73 -9.77
CA GLU A 160 -55.71 31.87 -10.69
C GLU A 160 -57.16 31.96 -11.20
N ASN A 161 -57.72 30.83 -11.64
CA ASN A 161 -59.08 30.78 -12.18
C ASN A 161 -60.14 31.11 -11.11
N GLU A 162 -59.96 30.63 -9.89
CA GLU A 162 -60.82 30.99 -8.76
C GLU A 162 -60.69 32.47 -8.42
N ALA A 163 -59.47 33.01 -8.43
CA ALA A 163 -59.21 34.42 -8.20
C ALA A 163 -59.93 35.31 -9.22
N TYR A 164 -59.90 34.97 -10.52
CA TYR A 164 -60.60 35.76 -11.54
C TYR A 164 -62.10 35.89 -11.30
N ARG A 165 -62.73 34.87 -10.70
CA ARG A 165 -64.17 34.88 -10.38
C ARG A 165 -64.48 35.69 -9.13
N ALA A 166 -63.62 35.60 -8.11
CA ALA A 166 -63.88 36.21 -6.81
C ALA A 166 -63.39 37.67 -6.68
N LEU A 167 -62.24 37.98 -7.28
CA LEU A 167 -61.60 39.30 -7.14
C LEU A 167 -62.46 40.49 -7.59
N PRO A 168 -63.28 40.44 -8.65
CA PRO A 168 -64.11 41.59 -9.04
C PRO A 168 -64.97 42.11 -7.90
N VAL A 169 -65.64 41.21 -7.17
CA VAL A 169 -66.53 41.56 -6.04
C VAL A 169 -65.71 41.99 -4.83
N LEU A 170 -64.64 41.26 -4.52
CA LEU A 170 -63.80 41.53 -3.35
C LEU A 170 -63.06 42.87 -3.45
N LEU A 171 -62.59 43.22 -4.64
CA LEU A 171 -61.90 44.49 -4.89
C LEU A 171 -62.84 45.70 -4.82
N GLU A 172 -64.06 45.56 -5.34
CA GLU A 172 -65.06 46.62 -5.23
C GLU A 172 -65.49 46.81 -3.77
N ARG A 173 -65.73 45.71 -3.03
CA ARG A 173 -66.11 45.74 -1.62
C ARG A 173 -65.02 46.32 -0.71
N ASP A 174 -63.79 45.81 -0.81
CA ASP A 174 -62.75 46.09 0.19
C ASP A 174 -61.93 47.34 -0.15
N HIS A 175 -61.84 47.68 -1.44
CA HIS A 175 -60.93 48.73 -1.93
C HIS A 175 -61.58 49.74 -2.89
N GLN A 176 -62.87 49.59 -3.20
CA GLN A 176 -63.62 50.45 -4.13
C GLN A 176 -62.96 50.49 -5.52
N VAL A 177 -62.33 49.38 -5.91
CA VAL A 177 -61.72 49.20 -7.23
C VAL A 177 -62.70 48.42 -8.09
N LYS A 178 -63.29 49.10 -9.08
CA LYS A 178 -64.22 48.49 -10.03
C LYS A 178 -63.47 48.12 -11.31
N LEU A 179 -63.50 46.85 -11.67
CA LEU A 179 -62.85 46.40 -12.90
C LEU A 179 -63.60 46.91 -14.14
N THR A 180 -62.85 47.42 -15.11
CA THR A 180 -63.35 47.85 -16.42
C THR A 180 -63.17 46.78 -17.49
N GLU A 181 -62.31 45.80 -17.23
CA GLU A 181 -62.11 44.62 -18.08
C GLU A 181 -61.93 43.35 -17.24
N PRO A 182 -62.19 42.16 -17.80
CA PRO A 182 -61.93 40.89 -17.11
C PRO A 182 -60.45 40.72 -16.75
N LEU A 183 -60.19 40.12 -15.60
CA LEU A 183 -58.84 39.71 -15.21
C LEU A 183 -58.36 38.58 -16.13
N ARG A 184 -57.10 38.65 -16.54
CA ARG A 184 -56.45 37.63 -17.38
C ARG A 184 -54.97 37.50 -17.06
N ARG A 185 -54.37 36.40 -17.52
CA ARG A 185 -52.93 36.22 -17.54
C ARG A 185 -52.40 36.77 -18.85
N ASP A 186 -51.44 37.68 -18.77
CA ASP A 186 -50.90 38.36 -19.94
C ASP A 186 -49.47 38.87 -19.66
N TYR A 187 -48.80 39.34 -20.71
CA TYR A 187 -47.46 39.91 -20.62
C TYR A 187 -47.52 41.44 -20.65
N LEU A 188 -46.74 42.07 -19.79
CA LEU A 188 -46.48 43.51 -19.85
C LEU A 188 -44.98 43.76 -19.98
N ALA A 189 -44.58 44.64 -20.90
CA ALA A 189 -43.20 45.08 -21.00
C ALA A 189 -42.86 46.08 -19.87
N ASP A 190 -41.74 45.86 -19.18
CA ASP A 190 -41.20 46.84 -18.25
C ASP A 190 -40.55 48.03 -18.98
N ALA A 191 -40.08 49.04 -18.23
CA ALA A 191 -39.44 50.23 -18.80
C ALA A 191 -38.14 49.93 -19.59
N ARG A 192 -37.61 48.70 -19.50
CA ARG A 192 -36.42 48.22 -20.24
C ARG A 192 -36.79 47.35 -21.43
N GLY A 193 -38.09 47.20 -21.73
CA GLY A 193 -38.58 46.38 -22.84
C GLY A 193 -38.53 44.87 -22.56
N ARG A 194 -38.45 44.44 -21.29
CA ARG A 194 -38.52 43.01 -20.93
C ARG A 194 -39.96 42.61 -20.68
N ASP A 195 -40.41 41.56 -21.34
CA ASP A 195 -41.74 40.99 -21.11
C ASP A 195 -41.82 40.32 -19.73
N LEU A 196 -42.72 40.81 -18.89
CA LEU A 196 -43.03 40.25 -17.59
C LEU A 196 -44.41 39.61 -17.64
N GLU A 197 -44.46 38.31 -17.42
CA GLU A 197 -45.72 37.59 -17.25
C GLU A 197 -46.36 37.98 -15.90
N VAL A 198 -47.64 38.37 -15.97
CA VAL A 198 -48.45 38.72 -14.80
C VAL A 198 -49.60 37.72 -14.69
N ASN A 199 -49.66 37.00 -13.56
CA ASN A 199 -50.68 35.97 -13.35
C ASN A 199 -52.09 36.54 -13.25
N ILE A 200 -52.24 37.73 -12.68
CA ILE A 200 -53.54 38.41 -12.54
C ILE A 200 -53.40 39.84 -13.04
N LEU A 201 -53.80 40.09 -14.28
CA LEU A 201 -53.75 41.39 -14.92
C LEU A 201 -55.15 41.90 -15.26
N GLY A 202 -55.40 43.18 -15.00
CA GLY A 202 -56.55 43.87 -15.58
C GLY A 202 -56.51 45.38 -15.36
N ARG A 203 -57.53 46.06 -15.84
CA ARG A 203 -57.75 47.50 -15.64
C ARG A 203 -59.04 47.73 -14.88
N GLY A 204 -59.03 48.77 -14.06
CA GLY A 204 -60.18 49.21 -13.31
C GLY A 204 -60.11 50.69 -12.98
N THR A 205 -61.09 51.15 -12.21
CA THR A 205 -61.13 52.49 -11.67
C THR A 205 -61.26 52.44 -10.16
N ARG A 206 -60.59 53.36 -9.47
CA ARG A 206 -60.81 53.61 -8.04
C ARG A 206 -61.40 55.01 -7.92
N GLY A 207 -62.71 55.10 -7.72
CA GLY A 207 -63.44 56.35 -7.95
C GLY A 207 -63.39 56.74 -9.43
N SER A 208 -62.81 57.90 -9.74
CA SER A 208 -62.64 58.41 -11.11
C SER A 208 -61.24 58.15 -11.71
N GLU A 209 -60.30 57.59 -10.94
CA GLU A 209 -58.93 57.40 -11.39
C GLU A 209 -58.70 56.00 -11.99
N PRO A 210 -58.12 55.89 -13.20
CA PRO A 210 -57.76 54.59 -13.78
C PRO A 210 -56.61 53.94 -13.01
N VAL A 211 -56.69 52.62 -12.81
CA VAL A 211 -55.70 51.83 -12.11
C VAL A 211 -55.47 50.48 -12.79
N TRP A 212 -54.22 50.05 -12.84
CA TRP A 212 -53.82 48.72 -13.28
C TRP A 212 -53.81 47.75 -12.12
N ILE A 213 -54.49 46.62 -12.27
CA ILE A 213 -54.47 45.51 -11.33
C ILE A 213 -53.33 44.59 -11.75
N ILE A 214 -52.36 44.38 -10.86
CA ILE A 214 -51.22 43.49 -11.09
C ILE A 214 -51.18 42.52 -9.92
N GLY A 215 -51.19 41.22 -10.20
CA GLY A 215 -51.16 40.22 -9.15
C GLY A 215 -50.49 38.91 -9.50
N GLU A 216 -50.15 38.19 -8.43
CA GLU A 216 -49.49 36.90 -8.45
C GLU A 216 -50.22 35.91 -7.53
N ALA A 217 -50.36 34.66 -7.98
CA ALA A 217 -50.98 33.58 -7.22
C ALA A 217 -49.90 32.64 -6.68
N LYS A 218 -50.00 32.26 -5.40
CA LYS A 218 -49.08 31.34 -4.73
C LYS A 218 -49.83 30.32 -3.89
N ALA A 219 -49.44 29.04 -3.95
CA ALA A 219 -50.05 28.04 -3.08
C ALA A 219 -49.86 28.40 -1.59
N GLN A 220 -48.63 28.79 -1.21
CA GLN A 220 -48.29 29.28 0.11
C GLN A 220 -47.54 30.60 -0.01
N LEU A 221 -47.93 31.61 0.78
CA LEU A 221 -47.31 32.95 0.74
C LEU A 221 -46.40 33.20 1.95
N SER A 222 -45.21 33.74 1.68
CA SER A 222 -44.23 34.19 2.66
C SER A 222 -43.86 35.67 2.51
N LYS A 223 -43.25 36.25 3.55
CA LYS A 223 -42.77 37.65 3.50
C LYS A 223 -41.77 37.88 2.35
N ASN A 224 -40.88 36.92 2.12
CA ASN A 224 -39.91 36.98 1.02
C ASN A 224 -40.59 36.99 -0.35
N GLU A 225 -41.72 36.29 -0.49
CA GLU A 225 -42.49 36.31 -1.74
C GLU A 225 -43.26 37.62 -1.93
N VAL A 226 -43.77 38.23 -0.85
CA VAL A 226 -44.34 39.58 -0.90
C VAL A 226 -43.29 40.58 -1.42
N ASP A 227 -42.09 40.56 -0.84
CA ASP A 227 -41.01 41.47 -1.25
C ASP A 227 -40.54 41.19 -2.68
N ARG A 228 -40.50 39.91 -3.08
CA ARG A 228 -40.14 39.49 -4.45
C ARG A 228 -41.18 39.98 -5.46
N PHE A 229 -42.46 39.84 -5.16
CA PHE A 229 -43.54 40.32 -6.01
C PHE A 229 -43.45 41.83 -6.22
N ILE A 230 -43.23 42.60 -5.15
CA ILE A 230 -43.08 44.05 -5.24
C ILE A 230 -41.89 44.42 -6.13
N ARG A 231 -40.71 43.85 -5.84
CA ARG A 231 -39.47 44.16 -6.55
C ARG A 231 -39.48 43.74 -8.03
N ASN A 232 -40.05 42.58 -8.33
CA ASN A 232 -39.93 41.95 -9.65
C ASN A 232 -41.13 42.19 -10.56
N ARG A 233 -42.26 42.64 -10.03
CA ARG A 233 -43.49 42.89 -10.80
C ARG A 233 -44.03 44.29 -10.57
N VAL A 234 -44.29 44.67 -9.32
CA VAL A 234 -44.96 45.94 -9.02
C VAL A 234 -44.08 47.15 -9.38
N GLU A 235 -42.84 47.21 -8.89
CA GLU A 235 -41.93 48.34 -9.13
C GLU A 235 -41.60 48.54 -10.62
N PRO A 236 -41.23 47.49 -11.39
CA PRO A 236 -40.93 47.66 -12.82
C PRO A 236 -42.15 48.08 -13.64
N LEU A 237 -43.34 47.54 -13.33
CA LEU A 237 -44.55 47.82 -14.11
C LEU A 237 -45.20 49.14 -13.69
N LYS A 238 -45.03 49.59 -12.45
CA LYS A 238 -45.50 50.91 -12.00
C LYS A 238 -44.89 52.06 -12.81
N ALA A 239 -43.63 51.91 -13.25
CA ALA A 239 -42.97 52.90 -14.10
C ALA A 239 -43.61 53.04 -15.49
N VAL A 240 -44.28 51.99 -15.99
CA VAL A 240 -44.90 51.95 -17.33
C VAL A 240 -46.41 52.18 -17.26
N CYS A 241 -47.08 51.54 -16.32
CA CYS A 241 -48.53 51.55 -16.16
C CYS A 241 -49.04 52.74 -15.31
N GLY A 242 -48.14 53.49 -14.67
CA GLY A 242 -48.48 54.58 -13.77
C GLY A 242 -49.06 54.08 -12.46
N LYS A 243 -50.38 54.17 -12.27
CA LYS A 243 -51.03 53.76 -11.02
C LYS A 243 -51.32 52.26 -11.03
N VAL A 244 -50.71 51.55 -10.10
CA VAL A 244 -50.85 50.09 -9.93
C VAL A 244 -51.51 49.76 -8.59
N PHE A 245 -52.42 48.80 -8.61
CA PHE A 245 -53.03 48.16 -7.46
C PHE A 245 -52.50 46.72 -7.34
N PRO A 246 -51.54 46.47 -6.44
CA PRO A 246 -50.88 45.17 -6.30
C PRO A 246 -51.73 44.18 -5.50
N ILE A 247 -51.92 42.97 -6.03
CA ILE A 247 -52.72 41.89 -5.42
C ILE A 247 -51.87 40.62 -5.28
N LEU A 248 -51.95 39.98 -4.13
CA LEU A 248 -51.48 38.60 -3.95
C LEU A 248 -52.65 37.70 -3.61
N VAL A 249 -52.67 36.52 -4.23
CA VAL A 249 -53.64 35.47 -3.93
C VAL A 249 -52.91 34.23 -3.41
N ALA A 250 -53.39 33.64 -2.32
CA ALA A 250 -52.82 32.39 -1.81
C ALA A 250 -53.80 31.42 -1.18
N HIS A 251 -53.47 30.12 -1.11
CA HIS A 251 -54.28 29.18 -0.29
C HIS A 251 -53.98 29.36 1.20
N MET A 252 -52.70 29.53 1.55
CA MET A 252 -52.25 29.66 2.93
C MET A 252 -51.06 30.59 3.07
N VAL A 253 -50.76 31.00 4.31
CA VAL A 253 -49.56 31.78 4.65
C VAL A 253 -48.57 30.92 5.42
N SER A 254 -47.28 31.22 5.25
CA SER A 254 -46.18 30.53 5.95
C SER A 254 -46.06 30.91 7.44
N SER A 255 -46.51 32.10 7.82
CA SER A 255 -46.55 32.56 9.21
C SER A 255 -47.70 33.53 9.45
N ARG A 256 -48.12 33.67 10.72
CA ARG A 256 -49.29 34.45 11.15
C ARG A 256 -49.24 35.93 10.75
N ASP A 257 -48.04 36.48 10.67
CA ASP A 257 -47.77 37.91 10.44
C ASP A 257 -47.67 38.30 8.95
N VAL A 258 -47.72 37.33 8.02
CA VAL A 258 -47.66 37.59 6.57
C VAL A 258 -48.79 38.51 6.08
N PRO A 259 -50.07 38.34 6.48
CA PRO A 259 -51.14 39.23 6.02
C PRO A 259 -50.94 40.68 6.46
N GLU A 260 -50.47 40.89 7.69
CA GLU A 260 -50.17 42.21 8.21
C GLU A 260 -48.97 42.83 7.45
N TYR A 261 -47.94 42.03 7.21
CA TYR A 261 -46.77 42.45 6.43
C TYR A 261 -47.13 42.87 5.00
N ALA A 262 -47.96 42.08 4.30
CA ALA A 262 -48.45 42.42 2.96
C ALA A 262 -49.22 43.76 2.96
N ARG A 263 -50.10 43.97 3.95
CA ARG A 263 -50.84 45.21 4.13
C ARG A 263 -49.92 46.41 4.38
N GLN A 264 -48.92 46.27 5.25
CA GLN A 264 -47.92 47.31 5.53
C GLN A 264 -47.13 47.71 4.27
N ARG A 265 -46.89 46.74 3.38
CA ARG A 265 -46.24 46.96 2.08
C ARG A 265 -47.20 47.46 0.99
N GLY A 266 -48.46 47.71 1.31
CA GLY A 266 -49.47 48.23 0.37
C GLY A 266 -49.98 47.20 -0.63
N VAL A 267 -49.83 45.89 -0.34
CA VAL A 267 -50.30 44.79 -1.19
C VAL A 267 -51.60 44.23 -0.62
N ALA A 268 -52.65 44.16 -1.46
CA ALA A 268 -53.90 43.51 -1.09
C ALA A 268 -53.71 41.99 -1.14
N LEU A 269 -53.97 41.31 -0.02
CA LEU A 269 -53.87 39.85 0.09
C LEU A 269 -55.26 39.24 0.19
N TYR A 270 -55.55 38.30 -0.71
CA TYR A 270 -56.75 37.47 -0.65
C TYR A 270 -56.40 35.99 -0.52
N LEU A 271 -56.99 35.33 0.45
CA LEU A 271 -56.82 33.89 0.67
C LEU A 271 -57.98 33.12 0.05
N SER A 272 -57.70 31.95 -0.53
CA SER A 272 -58.68 31.22 -1.36
C SER A 272 -59.98 30.88 -0.61
N TYR A 273 -59.94 30.69 0.71
CA TYR A 273 -61.14 30.45 1.52
C TYR A 273 -62.11 31.65 1.55
N GLN A 274 -61.66 32.85 1.18
CA GLN A 274 -62.49 34.05 1.10
C GLN A 274 -63.32 34.08 -0.19
N PHE A 275 -62.97 33.27 -1.19
CA PHE A 275 -63.61 33.29 -2.52
C PHE A 275 -65.05 32.76 -2.53
N GLY A 276 -65.42 31.96 -1.52
CA GLY A 276 -66.79 31.45 -1.33
C GLY A 276 -67.68 32.28 -0.39
N GLN A 277 -67.17 33.37 0.18
CA GLN A 277 -67.94 34.27 1.05
C GLN A 277 -68.47 35.44 0.21
N GLN A 278 -69.45 35.16 -0.65
CA GLN A 278 -70.20 36.15 -1.43
C GLN A 278 -71.50 36.53 -0.72
#